data_AF-A0A496RG66-F1
#
_entry.id   AF-A0A496RG66-F1
#
_cell.length_a   1.000
_cell.length_b   1.000
_cell.length_c   1.000
_cell.angle_alpha   90.00
_cell.angle_beta   90.00
_cell.angle_gamma   90.00
#
_symmetry.space_group_name_H-M   'P 1'
#
loop_
_entity.id
_entity.type
_entity.pdbx_description
1 polymer ?
#
loop_
_entity_poly.entity_id
_entity_poly.type
_entity_poly.pdbx_seq_one_letter_code
_entity_poly.pdbx_strand_id
1 'polypeptide(L)'
;MSISDYRMTLGGDPEILLTSGKSKGSAGHVIYARDVLDESKTGGGNITYDGMIAEINVIPDTCRERLIYNYSDILNNIFTQADSGKFDLLTSPAGKVKKSVLESVPDQDKIFGCDPDVNAYTGKKNKVTISGLKHQKRYGGGHLHFGISSPITKTFYRNNISLIIKLMDYICGNTCVLLDRDPANAVRRKVYGKAGSYRIQPHGIEYRVLSNFWLRGPQLVSIVYKLGRVAINVAADCRIRENEEAMDFVDYIFDKIPEQKVVDAINNNDFNKAAENAEIIIPELISIGGISMEFWTPVQYLIERGIDNILGNMRNEWKNHENGVISWWRRHLSTISDDIEAVILDTYSATVKNCILKDLYKYVSDSLHSALDRPLLPSPKKLCGINIYEVNLPCDIEISPDNIPPIRENTRRER
;
A
#
# COMPACT_ATOMS: atom_id res chain seq x y z
N MET A 1 22.18 -2.08 -16.47
CA MET A 1 21.55 -1.31 -15.38
C MET A 1 20.15 -1.87 -15.17
N SER A 2 19.89 -2.40 -13.98
CA SER A 2 18.63 -3.03 -13.59
C SER A 2 17.61 -1.96 -13.18
N ILE A 3 16.31 -2.17 -13.40
CA ILE A 3 15.28 -1.34 -12.74
C ILE A 3 15.33 -1.43 -11.21
N SER A 4 15.93 -2.49 -10.65
CA SER A 4 16.23 -2.58 -9.22
C SER A 4 17.35 -1.62 -8.79
N ASP A 5 18.16 -1.11 -9.73
CA ASP A 5 19.15 -0.05 -9.46
C ASP A 5 18.48 1.33 -9.38
N TYR A 6 17.24 1.45 -9.89
CA TYR A 6 16.42 2.64 -9.68
C TYR A 6 15.59 2.48 -8.40
N ARG A 7 15.81 3.41 -7.47
CA ARG A 7 15.02 3.54 -6.25
C ARG A 7 13.58 3.90 -6.61
N MET A 8 12.74 2.87 -6.81
CA MET A 8 11.29 2.99 -6.92
C MET A 8 10.74 3.35 -5.55
N THR A 9 10.06 4.49 -5.45
CA THR A 9 9.35 4.85 -4.24
C THR A 9 7.97 4.20 -4.24
N LEU A 10 7.52 3.90 -3.03
CA LEU A 10 6.21 3.33 -2.74
C LEU A 10 5.43 4.41 -2.01
N GLY A 11 4.21 4.67 -2.43
CA GLY A 11 3.29 5.58 -1.76
C GLY A 11 1.88 5.20 -2.13
N GLY A 12 0.89 5.97 -1.72
CA GLY A 12 -0.49 5.70 -2.08
C GLY A 12 -1.44 6.58 -1.28
N ASP A 13 -2.63 6.74 -1.81
CA ASP A 13 -3.67 7.60 -1.26
C ASP A 13 -4.98 6.86 -0.94
N PRO A 14 -4.98 5.95 0.06
CA PRO A 14 -6.18 5.19 0.37
C PRO A 14 -7.25 6.06 1.04
N GLU A 15 -8.49 5.76 0.70
CA GLU A 15 -9.69 6.44 1.17
C GLU A 15 -10.31 5.66 2.36
N ILE A 16 -10.75 6.37 3.39
CA ILE A 16 -11.33 5.81 4.62
C ILE A 16 -12.75 6.33 4.82
N LEU A 17 -13.69 5.40 5.00
CA LEU A 17 -15.06 5.72 5.35
C LEU A 17 -15.20 5.85 6.86
N LEU A 18 -15.93 6.87 7.32
CA LEU A 18 -16.19 7.11 8.73
C LEU A 18 -17.69 6.90 9.04
N THR A 19 -17.99 6.41 10.23
CA THR A 19 -19.37 6.22 10.73
C THR A 19 -19.59 6.94 12.05
N SER A 20 -20.85 7.31 12.37
CA SER A 20 -21.18 7.99 13.62
C SER A 20 -21.00 7.09 14.85
N GLY A 21 -20.29 7.58 15.86
CA GLY A 21 -20.09 6.91 17.16
C GLY A 21 -19.27 5.62 17.08
N LYS A 22 -19.03 5.00 18.24
CA LYS A 22 -18.36 3.69 18.36
C LYS A 22 -19.30 2.58 17.88
N SER A 23 -19.36 2.34 16.57
CA SER A 23 -20.18 1.25 16.03
C SER A 23 -19.55 -0.10 16.39
N LYS A 24 -20.19 -0.85 17.29
CA LYS A 24 -19.94 -2.29 17.42
C LYS A 24 -20.48 -2.99 16.17
N GLY A 25 -19.65 -3.12 15.14
CA GLY A 25 -19.95 -3.93 13.96
C GLY A 25 -20.82 -3.25 12.90
N SER A 26 -20.22 -3.05 11.72
CA SER A 26 -20.78 -3.30 10.38
C SER A 26 -22.11 -2.69 9.92
N ALA A 27 -22.75 -1.73 10.62
CA ALA A 27 -24.02 -1.14 10.16
C ALA A 27 -24.13 0.39 10.31
N GLY A 28 -23.02 1.09 10.47
CA GLY A 28 -23.00 2.55 10.53
C GLY A 28 -23.33 3.18 9.17
N HIS A 29 -24.13 4.25 9.18
CA HIS A 29 -24.21 5.10 8.00
C HIS A 29 -22.94 5.93 7.90
N VAL A 30 -22.40 6.05 6.69
CA VAL A 30 -21.26 6.91 6.39
C VAL A 30 -21.64 8.35 6.69
N ILE A 31 -20.80 9.02 7.45
CA ILE A 31 -20.92 10.44 7.79
C ILE A 31 -19.96 11.27 6.93
N TYR A 32 -20.16 12.59 6.95
CA TYR A 32 -19.29 13.51 6.22
C TYR A 32 -17.97 13.69 6.98
N ALA A 33 -16.85 13.28 6.38
CA ALA A 33 -15.57 13.25 7.08
C ALA A 33 -15.13 14.63 7.58
N ARG A 34 -15.37 15.69 6.80
CA ARG A 34 -15.00 17.07 7.15
C ARG A 34 -15.67 17.60 8.42
N ASP A 35 -16.79 17.02 8.85
CA ASP A 35 -17.50 17.47 10.05
C ASP A 35 -16.89 16.91 11.34
N VAL A 36 -16.06 15.86 11.24
CA VAL A 36 -15.65 15.06 12.41
C VAL A 36 -14.16 14.76 12.50
N LEU A 37 -13.44 14.84 11.38
CA LEU A 37 -12.01 14.59 11.26
C LEU A 37 -11.38 15.85 10.70
N ASP A 38 -10.36 16.38 11.37
CA ASP A 38 -9.63 17.56 10.89
C ASP A 38 -8.55 17.14 9.88
N GLU A 39 -8.34 17.98 8.85
CA GLU A 39 -7.14 17.87 8.02
C GLU A 39 -5.92 18.07 8.91
N SER A 40 -4.94 17.20 8.75
CA SER A 40 -3.73 17.28 9.55
C SER A 40 -2.52 16.85 8.75
N LYS A 41 -1.37 17.38 9.14
CA LYS A 41 -0.06 16.93 8.66
C LYS A 41 0.60 16.20 9.81
N THR A 42 1.12 15.01 9.53
CA THR A 42 1.87 14.18 10.46
C THR A 42 3.30 13.98 9.93
N GLY A 43 4.16 13.32 10.71
CA GLY A 43 5.50 12.98 10.24
C GLY A 43 5.50 11.97 9.08
N GLY A 44 4.44 11.18 8.98
CA GLY A 44 4.23 10.17 7.93
C GLY A 44 3.45 10.64 6.71
N GLY A 45 2.75 11.78 6.75
CA GLY A 45 1.96 12.26 5.61
C GLY A 45 0.84 13.21 6.00
N ASN A 46 -0.22 13.25 5.20
CA ASN A 46 -1.35 14.16 5.40
C ASN A 46 -2.68 13.41 5.42
N ILE A 47 -3.66 14.00 6.09
CA ILE A 47 -5.07 13.64 5.99
C ILE A 47 -5.77 14.74 5.18
N THR A 48 -6.45 14.33 4.11
CA THR A 48 -7.25 15.17 3.22
C THR A 48 -8.63 14.52 3.02
N TYR A 49 -9.36 14.93 1.99
CA TYR A 49 -10.66 14.35 1.66
C TYR A 49 -10.80 14.14 0.15
N ASP A 50 -11.41 13.01 -0.22
CA ASP A 50 -11.98 12.79 -1.55
C ASP A 50 -13.50 12.81 -1.42
N GLY A 51 -14.10 13.92 -1.84
CA GLY A 51 -15.52 14.17 -1.67
C GLY A 51 -15.97 14.08 -0.21
N MET A 52 -16.78 13.06 0.11
CA MET A 52 -17.38 12.90 1.44
C MET A 52 -16.51 12.16 2.46
N ILE A 53 -15.44 11.51 2.00
CA ILE A 53 -14.66 10.56 2.80
C ILE A 53 -13.25 11.08 3.04
N ALA A 54 -12.58 10.55 4.06
CA ALA A 54 -11.20 10.91 4.35
C ALA A 54 -10.26 10.23 3.36
N GLU A 55 -9.17 10.89 3.02
CA GLU A 55 -8.09 10.34 2.20
C GLU A 55 -6.77 10.50 2.95
N ILE A 56 -5.98 9.43 2.99
CA ILE A 56 -4.61 9.48 3.53
C ILE A 56 -3.68 9.78 2.38
N ASN A 57 -2.77 10.73 2.52
CA ASN A 57 -1.69 10.99 1.56
C ASN A 57 -0.34 10.72 2.23
N VAL A 58 0.19 9.51 2.04
CA VAL A 58 1.43 9.06 2.72
C VAL A 58 2.67 9.68 2.09
N ILE A 59 3.67 10.01 2.91
CA ILE A 59 5.02 10.32 2.42
C ILE A 59 5.60 9.05 1.80
N PRO A 60 5.99 9.08 0.51
CA PRO A 60 6.46 7.89 -0.16
C PRO A 60 7.87 7.51 0.32
N ASP A 61 8.15 6.20 0.32
CA ASP A 61 9.46 5.67 0.69
C ASP A 61 9.84 4.46 -0.19
N THR A 62 11.13 4.21 -0.33
CA THR A 62 11.65 3.02 -1.05
C THR A 62 11.62 1.76 -0.19
N CYS A 63 11.64 1.95 1.13
CA CYS A 63 11.57 0.93 2.16
C CYS A 63 10.12 0.73 2.57
N ARG A 64 9.64 -0.50 2.42
CA ARG A 64 8.26 -0.89 2.72
C ARG A 64 7.96 -0.75 4.21
N GLU A 65 8.93 -1.04 5.08
CA GLU A 65 8.77 -0.92 6.53
C GLU A 65 8.69 0.54 6.96
N ARG A 66 9.44 1.43 6.29
CA ARG A 66 9.33 2.87 6.50
C ARG A 66 7.99 3.41 5.99
N LEU A 67 7.49 2.91 4.87
CA LEU A 67 6.15 3.23 4.39
C LEU A 67 5.06 2.81 5.39
N ILE A 68 5.18 1.61 5.97
CA ILE A 68 4.26 1.13 7.01
C ILE A 68 4.32 2.03 8.25
N TYR A 69 5.51 2.47 8.67
CA TYR A 69 5.66 3.45 9.75
C TYR A 69 4.93 4.76 9.41
N ASN A 70 5.08 5.27 8.18
CA ASN A 70 4.41 6.48 7.74
C ASN A 70 2.87 6.34 7.79
N TYR A 71 2.31 5.21 7.34
CA TYR A 71 0.88 4.93 7.50
C TYR A 71 0.46 4.83 8.98
N SER A 72 1.27 4.19 9.82
CA SER A 72 1.00 4.06 11.26
C SER A 72 0.89 5.42 11.93
N ASP A 73 1.80 6.34 11.62
CA ASP A 73 1.79 7.71 12.15
C ASP A 73 0.49 8.46 11.79
N ILE A 74 0.06 8.38 10.53
CA ILE A 74 -1.19 9.01 10.07
C ILE A 74 -2.42 8.36 10.73
N LEU A 75 -2.47 7.03 10.74
CA LEU A 75 -3.58 6.28 11.33
C LEU A 75 -3.69 6.52 12.84
N ASN A 76 -2.58 6.61 13.56
CA ASN A 76 -2.58 6.96 14.99
C ASN A 76 -3.13 8.36 15.24
N ASN A 77 -2.87 9.33 14.34
CA ASN A 77 -3.53 10.64 14.40
C ASN A 77 -5.05 10.50 14.24
N ILE A 78 -5.52 9.78 13.21
CA ILE A 78 -6.96 9.52 13.00
C ILE A 78 -7.59 8.82 14.22
N PHE A 79 -6.92 7.81 14.76
CA PHE A 79 -7.39 7.06 15.91
C PHE A 79 -7.50 7.93 17.17
N THR A 80 -6.58 8.87 17.36
CA THR A 80 -6.61 9.83 18.47
C THR A 80 -7.81 10.77 18.34
N GLN A 81 -8.09 11.27 17.12
CA GLN A 81 -9.28 12.10 16.87
C GLN A 81 -10.58 11.30 17.09
N ALA A 82 -10.61 10.03 16.67
CA ALA A 82 -11.74 9.13 16.91
C ALA A 82 -11.96 8.81 18.40
N ASP A 83 -10.94 8.92 19.27
CA ASP A 83 -11.09 8.70 20.71
C ASP A 83 -11.97 9.76 21.39
N SER A 84 -12.24 10.89 20.72
CA SER A 84 -13.30 11.84 21.11
C SER A 84 -14.71 11.21 21.13
N GLY A 85 -14.89 10.04 20.49
CA GLY A 85 -16.15 9.31 20.41
C GLY A 85 -17.10 9.82 19.32
N LYS A 86 -16.70 10.82 18.53
CA LYS A 86 -17.52 11.39 17.44
C LYS A 86 -17.72 10.43 16.27
N PHE A 87 -16.72 9.61 15.97
CA PHE A 87 -16.73 8.71 14.82
C PHE A 87 -15.93 7.43 15.07
N ASP A 88 -16.11 6.46 14.18
CA ASP A 88 -15.30 5.25 14.06
C ASP A 88 -14.99 4.98 12.58
N LEU A 89 -13.99 4.14 12.32
CA LEU A 89 -13.56 3.79 10.97
C LEU A 89 -14.31 2.55 10.48
N LEU A 90 -14.82 2.63 9.26
CA LEU A 90 -15.45 1.51 8.59
C LEU A 90 -14.41 0.72 7.79
N THR A 91 -14.24 -0.56 8.13
CA THR A 91 -13.31 -1.47 7.44
C THR A 91 -13.87 -2.02 6.12
N SER A 92 -15.17 -1.81 5.85
CA SER A 92 -15.81 -2.22 4.60
C SER A 92 -15.50 -1.21 3.49
N PRO A 93 -15.22 -1.66 2.25
CA PRO A 93 -14.86 -0.79 1.14
C PRO A 93 -16.07 -0.07 0.51
N ALA A 94 -17.29 -0.29 1.02
CA ALA A 94 -18.44 0.53 0.67
C ALA A 94 -19.34 0.78 1.89
N GLY A 95 -19.91 1.98 1.96
CA GLY A 95 -20.81 2.35 3.04
C GLY A 95 -21.97 3.21 2.53
N LYS A 96 -23.12 3.11 3.21
CA LYS A 96 -24.33 3.85 2.86
C LYS A 96 -24.38 5.19 3.59
N VAL A 97 -24.57 6.28 2.87
CA VAL A 97 -24.83 7.63 3.40
C VAL A 97 -26.34 7.82 3.55
N LYS A 98 -26.79 8.40 4.67
CA LYS A 98 -28.20 8.77 4.84
C LYS A 98 -28.58 9.84 3.82
N LYS A 99 -29.80 9.80 3.30
CA LYS A 99 -30.31 10.81 2.36
C LYS A 99 -30.13 12.24 2.90
N SER A 100 -30.50 12.46 4.17
CA SER A 100 -30.38 13.76 4.82
C SER A 100 -28.95 14.28 4.90
N VAL A 101 -27.96 13.40 5.12
CA VAL A 101 -26.54 13.76 5.13
C VAL A 101 -26.07 14.06 3.71
N LEU A 102 -26.46 13.25 2.72
CA LEU A 102 -26.12 13.50 1.33
C LEU A 102 -26.68 14.83 0.82
N GLU A 103 -27.87 15.22 1.26
CA GLU A 103 -28.50 16.48 0.88
C GLU A 103 -27.85 17.70 1.55
N SER A 104 -27.30 17.55 2.76
CA SER A 104 -26.67 18.65 3.49
C SER A 104 -25.22 18.96 3.07
N VAL A 105 -24.55 18.02 2.42
CA VAL A 105 -23.15 18.18 1.96
C VAL A 105 -23.09 19.15 0.77
N PRO A 106 -21.99 19.92 0.57
CA PRO A 106 -21.80 20.71 -0.65
C PRO A 106 -21.74 19.84 -1.91
N ASP A 107 -22.28 20.30 -3.04
CA ASP A 107 -22.34 19.47 -4.27
C ASP A 107 -20.98 19.00 -4.77
N GLN A 108 -19.92 19.79 -4.63
CA GLN A 108 -18.55 19.42 -4.98
C GLN A 108 -18.06 18.20 -4.21
N ASP A 109 -18.42 18.09 -2.92
CA ASP A 109 -17.99 16.99 -2.05
C ASP A 109 -18.85 15.73 -2.25
N LYS A 110 -19.93 15.81 -3.05
CA LYS A 110 -20.74 14.65 -3.43
C LYS A 110 -20.19 13.90 -4.65
N ILE A 111 -19.30 14.53 -5.42
CA ILE A 111 -18.74 13.97 -6.66
C ILE A 111 -17.80 12.80 -6.31
N PHE A 112 -17.78 11.76 -7.15
CA PHE A 112 -16.87 10.62 -7.00
C PHE A 112 -15.54 10.92 -7.68
N GLY A 113 -14.47 11.09 -6.90
CA GLY A 113 -13.12 11.26 -7.40
C GLY A 113 -12.93 12.56 -8.19
N CYS A 114 -11.71 13.09 -8.15
CA CYS A 114 -11.38 14.33 -8.85
C CYS A 114 -11.03 14.12 -10.33
N ASP A 115 -10.34 13.02 -10.67
CA ASP A 115 -9.81 12.77 -12.02
C ASP A 115 -10.26 11.43 -12.63
N PRO A 116 -10.55 11.34 -13.95
CA PRO A 116 -10.86 10.06 -14.58
C PRO A 116 -9.62 9.16 -14.67
N ASP A 117 -9.76 7.90 -14.29
CA ASP A 117 -8.75 6.85 -14.52
C ASP A 117 -8.89 6.21 -15.91
N VAL A 118 -7.88 5.46 -16.33
CA VAL A 118 -7.81 4.77 -17.63
C VAL A 118 -7.86 3.26 -17.39
N ASN A 119 -8.45 2.53 -18.33
CA ASN A 119 -8.48 1.08 -18.31
C ASN A 119 -7.43 0.48 -19.25
N ALA A 120 -6.51 -0.31 -18.72
CA ALA A 120 -5.37 -0.89 -19.46
C ALA A 120 -5.73 -1.92 -20.54
N TYR A 121 -6.92 -2.53 -20.45
CA TYR A 121 -7.43 -3.49 -21.45
C TYR A 121 -8.08 -2.79 -22.65
N THR A 122 -8.69 -1.62 -22.43
CA THR A 122 -9.41 -0.89 -23.48
C THR A 122 -8.67 0.36 -23.98
N GLY A 123 -7.69 0.85 -23.23
CA GLY A 123 -7.01 2.13 -23.48
C GLY A 123 -7.91 3.37 -23.28
N LYS A 124 -9.13 3.20 -22.77
CA LYS A 124 -10.13 4.26 -22.64
C LYS A 124 -10.23 4.76 -21.21
N LYS A 125 -10.56 6.05 -21.05
CA LYS A 125 -10.96 6.60 -19.74
C LYS A 125 -12.19 5.86 -19.22
N ASN A 126 -12.15 5.42 -17.97
CA ASN A 126 -13.36 4.90 -17.34
C ASN A 126 -14.35 6.04 -17.14
N LYS A 127 -15.64 5.71 -17.25
CA LYS A 127 -16.74 6.63 -16.99
C LYS A 127 -17.50 6.14 -15.79
N VAL A 128 -17.60 6.99 -14.77
CA VAL A 128 -18.54 6.76 -13.68
C VAL A 128 -19.94 7.05 -14.22
N THR A 129 -20.77 6.01 -14.31
CA THR A 129 -22.13 6.11 -14.90
C THR A 129 -23.19 6.55 -13.89
N ILE A 130 -22.84 6.62 -12.62
CA ILE A 130 -23.75 7.00 -11.53
C ILE A 130 -23.45 8.43 -11.05
N SER A 131 -24.48 9.18 -10.71
CA SER A 131 -24.32 10.54 -10.19
C SER A 131 -24.05 10.52 -8.69
N GLY A 132 -22.92 11.07 -8.26
CA GLY A 132 -22.56 11.23 -6.84
C GLY A 132 -23.54 12.11 -6.04
N LEU A 133 -24.24 13.04 -6.72
CA LEU A 133 -25.28 13.88 -6.14
C LEU A 133 -26.49 13.10 -5.62
N LYS A 134 -26.79 11.94 -6.23
CA LYS A 134 -27.98 11.12 -5.92
C LYS A 134 -27.62 9.78 -5.28
N HIS A 135 -26.45 9.24 -5.60
CA HIS A 135 -26.04 7.92 -5.14
C HIS A 135 -25.69 7.94 -3.65
N GLN A 136 -26.38 7.12 -2.86
CA GLN A 136 -26.23 7.05 -1.40
C GLN A 136 -25.13 6.09 -0.94
N LYS A 137 -24.25 5.60 -1.83
CA LYS A 137 -23.08 4.82 -1.40
C LYS A 137 -21.81 5.61 -1.65
N ARG A 138 -20.88 5.48 -0.71
CA ARG A 138 -19.48 5.90 -0.86
C ARG A 138 -18.61 4.66 -0.81
N TYR A 139 -17.44 4.77 -1.40
CA TYR A 139 -16.54 3.66 -1.68
C TYR A 139 -15.14 4.02 -1.22
N GLY A 140 -14.40 3.05 -0.71
CA GLY A 140 -13.00 3.22 -0.30
C GLY A 140 -12.07 2.63 -1.35
N GLY A 141 -11.34 3.49 -2.03
CA GLY A 141 -10.18 3.16 -2.85
C GLY A 141 -8.94 2.90 -2.00
N GLY A 142 -8.10 1.96 -2.41
CA GLY A 142 -6.80 1.72 -1.76
C GLY A 142 -5.69 1.80 -2.79
N HIS A 143 -5.45 3.00 -3.33
CA HIS A 143 -4.57 3.16 -4.48
C HIS A 143 -3.10 2.96 -4.09
N LEU A 144 -2.36 2.29 -4.97
CA LEU A 144 -0.95 2.03 -4.80
C LEU A 144 -0.16 2.89 -5.79
N HIS A 145 0.76 3.69 -5.30
CA HIS A 145 1.65 4.53 -6.10
C HIS A 145 3.03 3.89 -6.19
N PHE A 146 3.52 3.77 -7.42
CA PHE A 146 4.85 3.30 -7.73
C PHE A 146 5.59 4.40 -8.46
N GLY A 147 6.53 5.01 -7.73
CA GLY A 147 7.19 6.23 -8.14
C GLY A 147 8.37 6.00 -9.06
N ILE A 148 8.59 7.00 -9.93
CA ILE A 148 9.61 7.02 -10.96
C ILE A 148 10.66 8.07 -10.62
N SER A 149 11.91 7.65 -10.44
CA SER A 149 13.02 8.56 -10.10
C SER A 149 13.95 8.88 -11.27
N SER A 150 13.86 8.19 -12.42
CA SER A 150 14.77 8.39 -13.56
C SER A 150 14.07 8.57 -14.92
N PRO A 151 14.70 9.24 -15.91
CA PRO A 151 14.15 9.36 -17.26
C PRO A 151 13.89 7.99 -17.92
N ILE A 152 14.79 7.01 -17.69
CA ILE A 152 14.65 5.65 -18.20
C ILE A 152 13.39 4.98 -17.66
N THR A 153 13.15 5.11 -16.35
CA THR A 153 11.94 4.56 -15.72
C THR A 153 10.67 5.28 -16.19
N LYS A 154 10.73 6.59 -16.52
CA LYS A 154 9.60 7.33 -17.14
C LYS A 154 9.25 6.78 -18.51
N THR A 155 10.25 6.56 -19.36
CA THR A 155 10.05 5.99 -20.71
C THR A 155 9.53 4.55 -20.62
N PHE A 156 10.08 3.75 -19.72
CA PHE A 156 9.61 2.39 -19.48
C PHE A 156 8.12 2.35 -19.12
N TYR A 157 7.69 3.16 -18.14
CA TYR A 157 6.28 3.19 -17.72
C TYR A 157 5.38 3.62 -18.87
N ARG A 158 5.73 4.67 -19.61
CA ARG A 158 4.93 5.15 -20.75
C ARG A 158 4.76 4.10 -21.84
N ASN A 159 5.83 3.39 -22.18
CA ASN A 159 5.83 2.44 -23.29
C ASN A 159 5.20 1.09 -22.90
N ASN A 160 5.22 0.74 -21.61
CA ASN A 160 4.82 -0.59 -21.13
C ASN A 160 3.64 -0.54 -20.15
N ILE A 161 2.92 0.58 -20.06
CA ILE A 161 1.86 0.77 -19.06
C ILE A 161 0.79 -0.32 -19.11
N SER A 162 0.34 -0.72 -20.31
CA SER A 162 -0.68 -1.76 -20.45
C SER A 162 -0.18 -3.10 -19.89
N LEU A 163 1.06 -3.48 -20.21
CA LEU A 163 1.68 -4.69 -19.68
C LEU A 163 1.85 -4.62 -18.15
N ILE A 164 2.35 -3.51 -17.63
CA ILE A 164 2.56 -3.30 -16.19
C ILE A 164 1.23 -3.48 -15.44
N ILE A 165 0.17 -2.78 -15.88
CA ILE A 165 -1.12 -2.84 -15.19
C ILE A 165 -1.77 -4.22 -15.32
N LYS A 166 -1.66 -4.88 -16.48
CA LYS A 166 -2.14 -6.26 -16.62
C LYS A 166 -1.39 -7.22 -15.69
N LEU A 167 -0.07 -7.12 -15.59
CA LEU A 167 0.69 -7.92 -14.62
C LEU A 167 0.32 -7.59 -13.18
N MET A 168 0.00 -6.32 -12.88
CA MET A 168 -0.54 -5.95 -11.57
C MET A 168 -1.90 -6.58 -11.32
N ASP A 169 -2.79 -6.68 -12.31
CA ASP A 169 -4.07 -7.39 -12.17
C ASP A 169 -3.84 -8.89 -11.93
N TYR A 170 -2.98 -9.54 -12.72
CA TYR A 170 -2.69 -10.98 -12.58
C TYR A 170 -2.05 -11.30 -11.23
N ILE A 171 -1.04 -10.54 -10.79
CA ILE A 171 -0.26 -10.86 -9.59
C ILE A 171 -0.87 -10.23 -8.34
N CYS A 172 -1.16 -8.93 -8.36
CA CYS A 172 -1.62 -8.18 -7.20
C CYS A 172 -3.15 -8.18 -7.09
N GLY A 173 -3.87 -7.76 -8.13
CA GLY A 173 -5.34 -7.65 -8.14
C GLY A 173 -6.03 -8.99 -7.86
N ASN A 174 -5.66 -10.03 -8.59
CA ASN A 174 -6.19 -11.39 -8.43
C ASN A 174 -5.94 -11.95 -7.03
N THR A 175 -4.71 -11.85 -6.52
CA THR A 175 -4.37 -12.27 -5.15
C THR A 175 -5.16 -11.48 -4.10
N CYS A 176 -5.39 -10.18 -4.33
CA CYS A 176 -6.19 -9.37 -3.41
C CYS A 176 -7.68 -9.76 -3.40
N VAL A 177 -8.23 -10.37 -4.46
CA VAL A 177 -9.58 -10.97 -4.42
C VAL A 177 -9.64 -12.17 -3.46
N LEU A 178 -8.54 -12.92 -3.33
CA LEU A 178 -8.45 -14.05 -2.39
C LEU A 178 -8.44 -13.59 -0.93
N LEU A 179 -7.83 -12.43 -0.67
CA LEU A 179 -7.70 -11.82 0.64
C LEU A 179 -8.94 -11.00 1.03
N ASP A 180 -9.42 -10.13 0.14
CA ASP A 180 -10.51 -9.19 0.38
C ASP A 180 -11.86 -9.74 -0.10
N ARG A 181 -12.48 -10.55 0.76
CA ARG A 181 -13.75 -11.22 0.47
C ARG A 181 -14.98 -10.39 0.82
N ASP A 182 -14.82 -9.11 1.17
CA ASP A 182 -15.96 -8.28 1.49
C ASP A 182 -16.88 -8.16 0.25
N PRO A 183 -18.15 -8.61 0.31
CA PRO A 183 -19.07 -8.55 -0.82
C PRO A 183 -19.33 -7.12 -1.32
N ALA A 184 -19.06 -6.11 -0.50
CA ALA A 184 -19.08 -4.70 -0.92
C ALA A 184 -18.11 -4.39 -2.06
N ASN A 185 -17.04 -5.18 -2.26
CA ASN A 185 -16.13 -5.02 -3.39
C ASN A 185 -16.83 -5.21 -4.73
N ALA A 186 -17.66 -6.24 -4.89
CA ALA A 186 -18.41 -6.45 -6.12
C ALA A 186 -19.34 -5.26 -6.42
N VAL A 187 -19.85 -4.59 -5.38
CA VAL A 187 -20.66 -3.36 -5.53
C VAL A 187 -19.79 -2.16 -5.88
N ARG A 188 -18.63 -2.01 -5.24
CA ARG A 188 -17.64 -0.95 -5.52
C ARG A 188 -17.17 -1.01 -6.96
N ARG A 189 -16.78 -2.19 -7.44
CA ARG A 189 -16.26 -2.43 -8.79
C ARG A 189 -17.27 -2.19 -9.91
N LYS A 190 -18.57 -2.09 -9.62
CA LYS A 190 -19.57 -1.59 -10.60
C LYS A 190 -19.36 -0.11 -10.93
N VAL A 191 -18.84 0.66 -9.97
CA VAL A 191 -18.66 2.11 -10.03
C VAL A 191 -17.20 2.47 -10.31
N TYR A 192 -16.28 1.89 -9.54
CA TYR A 192 -14.87 2.27 -9.49
C TYR A 192 -13.97 1.10 -9.03
N GLY A 193 -12.69 1.09 -9.42
CA GLY A 193 -11.72 0.06 -9.03
C GLY A 193 -11.81 -1.24 -9.83
N LYS A 194 -12.14 -1.13 -11.12
CA LYS A 194 -12.22 -2.28 -12.04
C LYS A 194 -10.84 -2.78 -12.43
N ALA A 195 -10.74 -4.03 -12.86
CA ALA A 195 -9.53 -4.56 -13.49
C ALA A 195 -9.00 -3.60 -14.56
N GLY A 196 -7.70 -3.35 -14.52
CA GLY A 196 -7.02 -2.47 -15.45
C GLY A 196 -7.12 -0.98 -15.10
N SER A 197 -7.75 -0.59 -13.98
CA SER A 197 -7.86 0.82 -13.57
C SER A 197 -6.52 1.38 -13.09
N TYR A 198 -6.06 2.45 -13.74
CA TYR A 198 -4.85 3.18 -13.34
C TYR A 198 -4.90 4.67 -13.72
N ARG A 199 -4.00 5.46 -13.10
CA ARG A 199 -3.66 6.82 -13.54
C ARG A 199 -2.15 6.94 -13.73
N ILE A 200 -1.76 7.84 -14.64
CA ILE A 200 -0.38 8.31 -14.75
C ILE A 200 -0.30 9.63 -14.01
N GLN A 201 0.56 9.68 -13.01
CA GLN A 201 0.84 10.86 -12.21
C GLN A 201 2.25 11.40 -12.51
N PRO A 202 2.55 12.68 -12.20
CA PRO A 202 3.89 13.23 -12.36
C PRO A 202 4.97 12.42 -11.62
N HIS A 203 4.60 11.81 -10.50
CA HIS A 203 5.47 10.97 -9.69
C HIS A 203 5.53 9.51 -10.15
N GLY A 204 4.60 9.00 -10.96
CA GLY A 204 4.64 7.62 -11.43
C GLY A 204 3.31 7.00 -11.83
N ILE A 205 3.13 5.71 -11.56
CA ILE A 205 1.85 5.02 -11.77
C ILE A 205 1.07 5.00 -10.47
N GLU A 206 -0.23 5.20 -10.60
CA GLU A 206 -1.21 5.00 -9.55
C GLU A 206 -2.13 3.85 -9.98
N TYR A 207 -2.04 2.71 -9.27
CA TYR A 207 -2.85 1.53 -9.49
C TYR A 207 -4.11 1.58 -8.62
N ARG A 208 -5.27 1.53 -9.27
CA ARG A 208 -6.56 1.98 -8.70
C ARG A 208 -7.57 0.85 -8.45
N VAL A 209 -7.15 -0.40 -8.59
CA VAL A 209 -8.04 -1.57 -8.55
C VAL A 209 -8.41 -1.96 -7.11
N LEU A 210 -7.47 -1.82 -6.18
CA LEU A 210 -7.65 -2.33 -4.82
C LEU A 210 -8.60 -1.48 -3.99
N SER A 211 -9.20 -2.12 -2.99
CA SER A 211 -9.94 -1.44 -1.94
C SER A 211 -9.01 -1.01 -0.83
N ASN A 212 -9.52 -0.21 0.10
CA ASN A 212 -8.80 0.19 1.30
C ASN A 212 -8.62 -0.96 2.31
N PHE A 213 -9.03 -2.21 2.01
CA PHE A 213 -8.93 -3.35 2.94
C PHE A 213 -7.51 -3.56 3.49
N TRP A 214 -6.48 -3.21 2.71
CA TRP A 214 -5.09 -3.38 3.13
C TRP A 214 -4.69 -2.42 4.25
N LEU A 215 -5.50 -1.40 4.55
CA LEU A 215 -5.37 -0.60 5.77
C LEU A 215 -5.82 -1.34 7.03
N ARG A 216 -6.42 -2.53 6.94
CA ARG A 216 -6.84 -3.26 8.16
C ARG A 216 -5.66 -3.73 9.01
N GLY A 217 -4.46 -3.82 8.43
CA GLY A 217 -3.26 -4.08 9.21
C GLY A 217 -1.97 -3.93 8.40
N PRO A 218 -0.85 -3.69 9.09
CA PRO A 218 0.45 -3.40 8.48
C PRO A 218 1.00 -4.54 7.59
N GLN A 219 0.66 -5.79 7.89
CA GLN A 219 0.98 -6.95 7.08
C GLN A 219 0.30 -6.93 5.71
N LEU A 220 -0.93 -6.41 5.61
CA LEU A 220 -1.62 -6.32 4.33
C LEU A 220 -1.00 -5.24 3.45
N VAL A 221 -0.61 -4.09 4.03
CA VAL A 221 0.22 -3.09 3.34
C VAL A 221 1.48 -3.76 2.79
N SER A 222 2.18 -4.54 3.63
CA SER A 222 3.41 -5.24 3.25
C SER A 222 3.21 -6.18 2.05
N ILE A 223 2.09 -6.92 2.04
CA ILE A 223 1.72 -7.86 0.98
C ILE A 223 1.40 -7.12 -0.33
N VAL A 224 0.48 -6.14 -0.30
CA VAL A 224 0.02 -5.49 -1.53
C VAL A 224 1.15 -4.74 -2.24
N TYR A 225 2.03 -4.07 -1.50
CA TYR A 225 3.19 -3.41 -2.09
C TYR A 225 4.24 -4.40 -2.60
N LYS A 226 4.46 -5.55 -1.94
CA LYS A 226 5.37 -6.59 -2.49
C LYS A 226 4.83 -7.12 -3.81
N LEU A 227 3.56 -7.49 -3.88
CA LEU A 227 2.94 -8.00 -5.10
C LEU A 227 2.99 -6.97 -6.23
N GLY A 228 2.67 -5.70 -5.94
CA GLY A 228 2.76 -4.63 -6.94
C GLY A 228 4.20 -4.38 -7.43
N ARG A 229 5.19 -4.40 -6.53
CA ARG A 229 6.61 -4.30 -6.92
C ARG A 229 7.05 -5.48 -7.78
N VAL A 230 6.62 -6.70 -7.45
CA VAL A 230 6.95 -7.90 -8.22
C VAL A 230 6.39 -7.80 -9.63
N ALA A 231 5.13 -7.38 -9.80
CA ALA A 231 4.54 -7.18 -11.12
C ALA A 231 5.33 -6.17 -11.98
N ILE A 232 5.76 -5.05 -11.39
CA ILE A 232 6.57 -4.03 -12.08
C ILE A 232 7.97 -4.58 -12.41
N ASN A 233 8.58 -5.34 -11.50
CA ASN A 233 9.88 -5.95 -11.72
C ASN A 233 9.83 -6.96 -12.86
N VAL A 234 8.84 -7.87 -12.88
CA VAL A 234 8.62 -8.83 -13.97
C VAL A 234 8.47 -8.10 -15.31
N ALA A 235 7.66 -7.03 -15.35
CA ALA A 235 7.51 -6.22 -16.56
C ALA A 235 8.84 -5.60 -17.03
N ALA A 236 9.66 -5.14 -16.08
CA ALA A 236 10.98 -4.58 -16.37
C ALA A 236 11.99 -5.64 -16.81
N ASP A 237 11.95 -6.83 -16.21
CA ASP A 237 12.77 -7.98 -16.58
C ASP A 237 12.48 -8.39 -18.03
N CYS A 238 11.20 -8.44 -18.41
CA CYS A 238 10.78 -8.74 -19.78
C CYS A 238 11.24 -7.70 -20.80
N ARG A 239 11.08 -6.39 -20.50
CA ARG A 239 11.15 -5.33 -21.52
C ARG A 239 12.41 -4.50 -21.52
N ILE A 240 13.18 -4.53 -20.44
CA ILE A 240 14.44 -3.79 -20.34
C ILE A 240 15.62 -4.74 -20.25
N ARG A 241 15.48 -5.81 -19.44
CA ARG A 241 16.57 -6.76 -19.22
C ARG A 241 16.56 -7.91 -20.20
N GLU A 242 15.49 -8.06 -20.99
CA GLU A 242 15.30 -9.16 -21.95
C GLU A 242 15.56 -10.51 -21.28
N ASN A 243 15.11 -10.65 -20.02
CA ASN A 243 15.28 -11.86 -19.24
C ASN A 243 14.32 -12.94 -19.75
N GLU A 244 14.88 -14.05 -20.24
CA GLU A 244 14.14 -15.14 -20.87
C GLU A 244 13.13 -15.78 -19.92
N GLU A 245 13.52 -16.09 -18.68
CA GLU A 245 12.62 -16.67 -17.67
C GLU A 245 11.39 -15.78 -17.38
N ALA A 246 11.58 -14.46 -17.31
CA ALA A 246 10.48 -13.52 -17.11
C ALA A 246 9.57 -13.43 -18.33
N MET A 247 10.14 -13.46 -19.55
CA MET A 247 9.36 -13.47 -20.79
C MET A 247 8.53 -14.75 -20.91
N ASP A 248 9.16 -15.90 -20.66
CA ASP A 248 8.50 -17.21 -20.64
C ASP A 248 7.38 -17.26 -19.59
N PHE A 249 7.62 -16.72 -18.39
CA PHE A 249 6.60 -16.58 -17.37
C PHE A 249 5.40 -15.77 -17.88
N VAL A 250 5.63 -14.59 -18.45
CA VAL A 250 4.55 -13.71 -18.93
C VAL A 250 3.77 -14.38 -20.05
N ASP A 251 4.46 -14.97 -21.03
CA ASP A 251 3.83 -15.66 -22.15
C ASP A 251 3.01 -16.87 -21.66
N TYR A 252 3.57 -17.64 -20.72
CA TYR A 252 2.87 -18.78 -20.11
C TYR A 252 1.60 -18.36 -19.38
N ILE A 253 1.65 -17.37 -18.48
CA ILE A 253 0.45 -16.97 -17.73
C ILE A 253 -0.60 -16.32 -18.64
N PHE A 254 -0.20 -15.61 -19.69
CA PHE A 254 -1.14 -14.99 -20.64
C PHE A 254 -1.77 -16.03 -21.59
N ASP A 255 -1.04 -17.09 -21.95
CA ASP A 255 -1.58 -18.24 -22.69
C ASP A 255 -2.57 -19.04 -21.83
N LYS A 256 -2.18 -19.39 -20.60
CA LYS A 256 -2.99 -20.27 -19.73
C LYS A 256 -4.18 -19.57 -19.09
N ILE A 257 -4.11 -18.26 -18.90
CA ILE A 257 -5.14 -17.50 -18.22
C ILE A 257 -5.60 -16.38 -19.16
N PRO A 258 -6.71 -16.58 -19.89
CA PRO A 258 -7.27 -15.54 -20.73
C PRO A 258 -7.55 -14.27 -19.92
N GLU A 259 -7.28 -13.10 -20.50
CA GLU A 259 -7.45 -11.80 -19.82
C GLU A 259 -8.83 -11.66 -19.18
N GLN A 260 -9.88 -12.12 -19.87
CA GLN A 260 -11.25 -12.04 -19.37
C GLN A 260 -11.45 -12.80 -18.06
N LYS A 261 -10.69 -13.88 -17.81
CA LYS A 261 -10.78 -14.66 -16.57
C LYS A 261 -10.28 -13.86 -15.37
N VAL A 262 -9.17 -13.12 -15.52
CA VAL A 262 -8.65 -12.21 -14.48
C VAL A 262 -9.56 -11.00 -14.31
N VAL A 263 -10.03 -10.42 -15.41
CA VAL A 263 -10.99 -9.30 -15.40
C VAL A 263 -12.26 -9.68 -14.66
N ASP A 264 -12.80 -10.88 -14.91
CA ASP A 264 -14.00 -11.38 -14.23
C ASP A 264 -13.76 -11.64 -12.75
N ALA A 265 -12.63 -12.27 -12.41
CA ALA A 265 -12.24 -12.53 -11.03
C ALA A 265 -12.22 -11.23 -10.21
N ILE A 266 -11.54 -10.21 -10.73
CA ILE A 266 -11.47 -8.89 -10.11
C ILE A 266 -12.83 -8.21 -10.14
N ASN A 267 -13.43 -7.94 -11.29
CA ASN A 267 -14.64 -7.10 -11.37
C ASN A 267 -15.83 -7.65 -10.57
N ASN A 268 -15.94 -8.97 -10.44
CA ASN A 268 -17.03 -9.61 -9.70
C ASN A 268 -16.66 -9.99 -8.25
N ASN A 269 -15.40 -9.75 -7.84
CA ASN A 269 -14.85 -10.27 -6.58
C ASN A 269 -15.05 -11.80 -6.45
N ASP A 270 -14.81 -12.53 -7.54
CA ASP A 270 -15.05 -13.96 -7.63
C ASP A 270 -13.84 -14.73 -7.11
N PHE A 271 -14.01 -15.26 -5.89
CA PHE A 271 -12.97 -16.00 -5.18
C PHE A 271 -12.51 -17.25 -5.94
N ASN A 272 -13.43 -18.01 -6.53
CA ASN A 272 -13.11 -19.29 -7.16
C ASN A 272 -12.30 -19.05 -8.44
N LYS A 273 -12.72 -18.10 -9.29
CA LYS A 273 -11.94 -17.71 -10.46
C LYS A 273 -10.55 -17.19 -10.07
N ALA A 274 -10.48 -16.39 -9.01
CA ALA A 274 -9.19 -15.90 -8.52
C ALA A 274 -8.28 -17.04 -8.03
N ALA A 275 -8.85 -18.06 -7.39
CA ALA A 275 -8.10 -19.21 -6.87
C ALA A 275 -7.56 -20.07 -8.00
N GLU A 276 -8.39 -20.38 -9.00
CA GLU A 276 -7.95 -21.09 -10.21
C GLU A 276 -6.84 -20.35 -10.96
N ASN A 277 -6.89 -19.01 -11.02
CA ASN A 277 -5.80 -18.22 -11.60
C ASN A 277 -4.53 -18.32 -10.76
N ALA A 278 -4.66 -18.27 -9.42
CA ALA A 278 -3.52 -18.32 -8.51
C ALA A 278 -2.82 -19.69 -8.50
N GLU A 279 -3.54 -20.79 -8.72
CA GLU A 279 -2.97 -22.13 -8.88
C GLU A 279 -1.95 -22.22 -10.03
N ILE A 280 -2.11 -21.37 -11.05
CA ILE A 280 -1.18 -21.27 -12.18
C ILE A 280 -0.13 -20.20 -11.90
N ILE A 281 -0.52 -19.01 -11.42
CA ILE A 281 0.40 -17.87 -11.29
C ILE A 281 1.45 -18.09 -10.20
N ILE A 282 1.06 -18.62 -9.04
CA ILE A 282 1.92 -18.64 -7.86
C ILE A 282 3.10 -19.61 -8.00
N PRO A 283 2.93 -20.88 -8.44
CA PRO A 283 4.06 -21.77 -8.63
C PRO A 283 5.09 -21.23 -9.62
N GLU A 284 4.61 -20.66 -10.73
CA GLU A 284 5.47 -20.07 -11.76
C GLU A 284 6.20 -18.84 -11.23
N LEU A 285 5.51 -17.98 -10.48
CA LEU A 285 6.12 -16.80 -9.87
C LEU A 285 7.18 -17.16 -8.81
N ILE A 286 7.01 -18.29 -8.11
CA ILE A 286 8.02 -18.86 -7.21
C ILE A 286 9.21 -19.39 -8.02
N SER A 287 8.94 -20.09 -9.13
CA SER A 287 9.99 -20.71 -9.97
C SER A 287 10.98 -19.69 -10.53
N ILE A 288 10.50 -18.51 -10.93
CA ILE A 288 11.33 -17.41 -11.42
C ILE A 288 11.88 -16.50 -10.31
N GLY A 289 11.71 -16.88 -9.04
CA GLY A 289 12.16 -16.10 -7.88
C GLY A 289 11.44 -14.75 -7.68
N GLY A 290 10.28 -14.55 -8.32
CA GLY A 290 9.49 -13.33 -8.17
C GLY A 290 8.93 -13.16 -6.76
N ILE A 291 8.45 -14.26 -6.19
CA ILE A 291 8.15 -14.40 -4.76
C ILE A 291 8.81 -15.67 -4.22
N SER A 292 8.93 -15.76 -2.90
CA SER A 292 9.49 -16.93 -2.24
C SER A 292 8.37 -17.73 -1.54
N MET A 293 8.61 -19.00 -1.26
CA MET A 293 7.65 -19.83 -0.51
C MET A 293 7.40 -19.25 0.89
N GLU A 294 8.43 -18.62 1.45
CA GLU A 294 8.41 -17.90 2.70
C GLU A 294 7.44 -16.72 2.64
N PHE A 295 7.44 -15.94 1.56
CA PHE A 295 6.45 -14.88 1.41
C PHE A 295 5.02 -15.43 1.22
N TRP A 296 4.88 -16.50 0.44
CA TRP A 296 3.57 -17.03 0.08
C TRP A 296 2.87 -17.76 1.22
N THR A 297 3.60 -18.49 2.06
CA THR A 297 3.02 -19.32 3.13
C THR A 297 2.13 -18.51 4.10
N PRO A 298 2.55 -17.36 4.63
CA PRO A 298 1.69 -16.50 5.46
C PRO A 298 0.51 -15.90 4.68
N VAL A 299 0.68 -15.60 3.39
CA VAL A 299 -0.41 -15.11 2.52
C VAL A 299 -1.46 -16.19 2.32
N GLN A 300 -1.04 -17.42 2.03
CA GLN A 300 -1.92 -18.58 1.92
C GLN A 300 -2.67 -18.84 3.23
N TYR A 301 -2.00 -18.72 4.38
CA TYR A 301 -2.67 -18.83 5.67
C TYR A 301 -3.78 -17.77 5.86
N LEU A 302 -3.51 -16.51 5.50
CA LEU A 302 -4.52 -15.44 5.51
C LEU A 302 -5.70 -15.73 4.58
N ILE A 303 -5.43 -16.33 3.42
CA ILE A 303 -6.46 -16.78 2.48
C ILE A 303 -7.27 -17.91 3.14
N GLU A 304 -6.67 -19.03 3.52
CA GLU A 304 -7.40 -20.20 4.02
C GLU A 304 -8.28 -19.89 5.23
N ARG A 305 -7.77 -19.09 6.17
CA ARG A 305 -8.53 -18.72 7.37
C ARG A 305 -9.45 -17.53 7.15
N GLY A 306 -9.19 -16.70 6.15
CA GLY A 306 -9.88 -15.42 5.94
C GLY A 306 -9.37 -14.33 6.88
N ILE A 307 -9.11 -13.14 6.33
CA ILE A 307 -8.57 -12.01 7.09
C ILE A 307 -9.48 -11.54 8.23
N ASP A 308 -10.80 -11.76 8.13
CA ASP A 308 -11.76 -11.42 9.19
C ASP A 308 -11.63 -12.30 10.44
N ASN A 309 -11.10 -13.52 10.29
CA ASN A 309 -10.92 -14.44 11.41
C ASN A 309 -9.56 -14.30 12.07
N ILE A 310 -8.60 -13.66 11.40
CA ILE A 310 -7.23 -13.46 11.90
C ILE A 310 -7.04 -12.05 12.40
N LEU A 311 -7.47 -11.05 11.63
CA LEU A 311 -7.24 -9.65 11.95
C LEU A 311 -8.33 -9.17 12.90
N GLY A 312 -7.91 -8.61 14.02
CA GLY A 312 -8.80 -7.95 14.95
C GLY A 312 -9.30 -6.60 14.43
N ASN A 313 -9.68 -5.73 15.37
CA ASN A 313 -10.02 -4.35 15.03
C ASN A 313 -8.79 -3.63 14.47
N MET A 314 -8.95 -2.93 13.35
CA MET A 314 -7.91 -2.15 12.67
C MET A 314 -7.04 -1.33 13.65
N ARG A 315 -7.65 -0.62 14.62
CA ARG A 315 -6.91 0.14 15.63
C ARG A 315 -5.93 -0.73 16.43
N ASN A 316 -6.35 -1.93 16.82
CA ASN A 316 -5.50 -2.84 17.59
C ASN A 316 -4.35 -3.38 16.73
N GLU A 317 -4.60 -3.66 15.46
CA GLU A 317 -3.57 -4.12 14.52
C GLU A 317 -2.44 -3.09 14.35
N TRP A 318 -2.80 -1.81 14.28
CA TRP A 318 -1.85 -0.72 14.11
C TRP A 318 -1.18 -0.27 15.43
N LYS A 319 -1.92 -0.21 16.55
CA LYS A 319 -1.35 0.15 17.86
C LYS A 319 -0.35 -0.89 18.35
N ASN A 320 -0.60 -2.18 18.12
CA ASN A 320 0.30 -3.25 18.55
C ASN A 320 1.52 -3.46 17.63
N HIS A 321 1.67 -2.65 16.58
CA HIS A 321 2.78 -2.71 15.63
C HIS A 321 4.05 -2.01 16.16
N GLU A 322 4.09 -1.55 17.40
CA GLU A 322 5.29 -0.92 18.00
C GLU A 322 6.56 -1.81 17.90
N ASN A 323 6.40 -3.13 17.74
CA ASN A 323 7.50 -4.08 17.54
C ASN A 323 7.77 -4.47 16.07
N GLY A 324 7.08 -3.85 15.09
CA GLY A 324 7.22 -4.13 13.66
C GLY A 324 6.43 -5.34 13.15
N VAL A 325 6.32 -5.48 11.81
CA VAL A 325 5.48 -6.50 11.14
C VAL A 325 5.98 -7.92 11.44
N ILE A 326 7.29 -8.10 11.59
CA ILE A 326 7.91 -9.37 11.98
C ILE A 326 7.37 -9.83 13.33
N SER A 327 7.31 -8.92 14.31
CA SER A 327 6.82 -9.24 15.65
C SER A 327 5.31 -9.50 15.66
N TRP A 328 4.57 -8.87 14.74
CA TRP A 328 3.16 -9.20 14.51
C TRP A 328 2.99 -10.61 13.97
N TRP A 329 3.76 -10.99 12.93
CA TRP A 329 3.74 -12.34 12.38
C TRP A 329 4.14 -13.38 13.43
N ARG A 330 5.19 -13.11 14.21
CA ARG A 330 5.57 -13.96 15.35
C ARG A 330 4.43 -14.16 16.34
N ARG A 331 3.64 -13.14 16.64
CA ARG A 331 2.51 -13.27 17.59
C ARG A 331 1.40 -14.18 17.10
N HIS A 332 1.11 -14.15 15.80
CA HIS A 332 -0.02 -14.86 15.20
C HIS A 332 0.36 -16.22 14.63
N LEU A 333 1.63 -16.41 14.26
CA LEU A 333 2.17 -17.64 13.70
C LEU A 333 3.08 -18.40 14.66
N SER A 334 3.35 -17.92 15.88
CA SER A 334 4.06 -18.69 16.92
C SER A 334 3.35 -19.98 17.33
N THR A 335 2.08 -20.14 16.93
CA THR A 335 1.31 -21.38 17.09
C THR A 335 1.48 -22.34 15.89
N ILE A 336 2.23 -21.94 14.87
CA ILE A 336 2.37 -22.63 13.57
C ILE A 336 3.87 -22.78 13.24
N SER A 337 4.56 -23.70 13.92
CA SER A 337 5.93 -24.20 13.65
C SER A 337 7.11 -23.20 13.70
N ASP A 338 8.25 -23.69 14.19
CA ASP A 338 9.56 -23.03 14.10
C ASP A 338 9.99 -22.75 12.65
N ASP A 339 9.47 -23.52 11.68
CA ASP A 339 9.74 -23.35 10.24
C ASP A 339 9.22 -22.00 9.70
N ILE A 340 8.16 -21.45 10.31
CA ILE A 340 7.63 -20.15 9.92
C ILE A 340 8.53 -18.99 10.41
N GLU A 341 9.35 -19.20 11.44
CA GLU A 341 10.26 -18.15 11.91
C GLU A 341 11.37 -17.87 10.89
N ALA A 342 11.93 -18.91 10.27
CA ALA A 342 12.90 -18.77 9.17
C ALA A 342 12.27 -18.04 7.95
N VAL A 343 10.99 -18.36 7.68
CA VAL A 343 10.16 -17.78 6.62
C VAL A 343 9.87 -16.28 6.82
N ILE A 344 9.52 -15.87 8.05
CA ILE A 344 9.26 -14.45 8.37
C ILE A 344 10.54 -13.62 8.20
N LEU A 345 11.71 -14.17 8.51
CA LEU A 345 12.98 -13.42 8.50
C LEU A 345 13.52 -13.11 7.10
N ASP A 346 13.08 -13.81 6.05
CA ASP A 346 13.57 -13.62 4.67
C ASP A 346 12.61 -12.78 3.79
N THR A 347 11.31 -12.79 4.12
CA THR A 347 10.29 -11.90 3.53
C THR A 347 10.62 -10.40 3.70
N TYR A 348 11.46 -10.09 4.68
CA TYR A 348 12.00 -8.77 4.95
C TYR A 348 13.47 -8.79 4.53
N SER A 349 13.77 -8.12 3.42
CA SER A 349 15.09 -8.16 2.75
C SER A 349 16.30 -8.09 3.70
N ALA A 350 17.46 -8.57 3.26
CA ALA A 350 18.75 -8.35 3.95
C ALA A 350 19.03 -6.87 4.29
N THR A 351 18.38 -5.92 3.61
CA THR A 351 18.38 -4.49 3.94
C THR A 351 17.67 -4.20 5.26
N VAL A 352 16.61 -4.92 5.63
CA VAL A 352 15.96 -4.84 6.96
C VAL A 352 16.86 -5.39 8.06
N LYS A 353 17.63 -6.46 7.78
CA LYS A 353 18.71 -6.91 8.68
C LYS A 353 19.71 -5.78 8.93
N ASN A 354 20.16 -5.06 7.90
CA ASN A 354 21.09 -3.94 8.06
C ASN A 354 20.48 -2.65 8.64
N CYS A 355 19.21 -2.36 8.35
CA CYS A 355 18.51 -1.16 8.83
C CYS A 355 17.99 -1.29 10.26
N ILE A 356 17.64 -2.51 10.72
CA ILE A 356 17.12 -2.73 12.07
C ILE A 356 18.23 -3.20 13.02
N LEU A 357 19.17 -4.07 12.61
CA LEU A 357 20.14 -4.62 13.57
C LEU A 357 21.18 -3.60 14.04
N LYS A 358 21.57 -2.59 13.26
CA LYS A 358 22.56 -1.61 13.74
C LYS A 358 22.03 -0.70 14.85
N ASP A 359 20.74 -0.35 14.80
CA ASP A 359 20.12 0.53 15.81
C ASP A 359 19.45 -0.27 16.94
N LEU A 360 18.85 -1.42 16.65
CA LEU A 360 18.18 -2.26 17.65
C LEU A 360 19.17 -3.06 18.49
N TYR A 361 20.30 -3.52 17.94
CA TYR A 361 21.31 -4.24 18.72
C TYR A 361 22.04 -3.29 19.68
N LYS A 362 22.24 -2.02 19.30
CA LYS A 362 22.75 -0.99 20.21
C LYS A 362 21.72 -0.63 21.30
N TYR A 363 20.45 -0.48 20.93
CA TYR A 363 19.39 -0.18 21.89
C TYR A 363 19.12 -1.35 22.87
N VAL A 364 19.16 -2.59 22.41
CA VAL A 364 18.94 -3.79 23.24
C VAL A 364 20.19 -4.17 24.04
N SER A 365 21.39 -4.00 23.49
CA SER A 365 22.66 -4.20 24.22
C SER A 365 22.81 -3.18 25.36
N ASP A 366 22.46 -1.92 25.12
CA ASP A 366 22.59 -0.87 26.14
C ASP A 366 21.43 -0.90 27.16
N SER A 367 20.25 -1.45 26.79
CA SER A 367 19.08 -1.55 27.69
C SER A 367 19.02 -2.83 28.53
N LEU A 368 19.84 -3.86 28.23
CA LEU A 368 19.89 -5.08 29.06
C LEU A 368 20.95 -5.03 30.17
N HIS A 369 21.77 -3.98 30.28
CA HIS A 369 22.81 -3.86 31.30
C HIS A 369 22.60 -2.72 32.31
N SER A 370 21.46 -2.02 32.30
CA SER A 370 21.19 -0.95 33.27
C SER A 370 19.78 -0.93 33.87
N ALA A 371 19.09 -2.06 33.95
CA ALA A 371 17.80 -2.19 34.63
C ALA A 371 17.94 -2.44 36.15
N LEU A 372 18.89 -1.75 36.81
CA LEU A 372 18.92 -1.57 38.26
C LEU A 372 19.06 -0.07 38.56
N ASP A 373 18.01 0.48 39.18
CA ASP A 373 17.89 1.80 39.84
C ASP A 373 17.76 3.11 39.02
N ARG A 374 16.49 3.45 38.68
CA ARG A 374 15.83 4.80 38.59
C ARG A 374 16.51 5.95 37.77
N PRO A 375 15.89 7.16 37.65
CA PRO A 375 14.56 7.54 37.17
C PRO A 375 14.59 8.42 35.89
N LEU A 376 13.41 8.66 35.32
CA LEU A 376 13.02 9.47 34.14
C LEU A 376 13.97 10.60 33.68
N LEU A 377 14.24 10.67 32.37
CA LEU A 377 14.91 11.82 31.71
C LEU A 377 14.20 12.26 30.40
N PRO A 378 14.46 13.50 29.91
CA PRO A 378 13.58 14.29 29.04
C PRO A 378 13.94 14.25 27.53
N SER A 379 13.12 14.96 26.73
CA SER A 379 13.00 15.01 25.26
C SER A 379 14.28 15.00 24.40
N PRO A 380 14.24 14.45 23.16
CA PRO A 380 15.43 14.27 22.33
C PRO A 380 15.76 15.50 21.47
N LYS A 381 17.04 15.93 21.50
CA LYS A 381 17.67 16.79 20.49
C LYS A 381 18.79 16.00 19.78
N LYS A 382 18.76 16.07 18.44
CA LYS A 382 19.83 15.77 17.47
C LYS A 382 20.46 14.37 17.51
N LEU A 383 20.15 13.56 16.50
CA LEU A 383 21.00 12.46 16.02
C LEU A 383 21.21 12.65 14.51
N CYS A 384 22.36 13.22 14.14
CA CYS A 384 22.90 13.12 12.78
C CYS A 384 24.42 13.16 12.89
N GLY A 385 25.08 12.09 12.47
CA GLY A 385 26.53 12.01 12.37
C GLY A 385 27.07 10.61 12.61
N ILE A 386 27.04 9.75 11.59
CA ILE A 386 27.96 8.61 11.47
C ILE A 386 28.31 8.41 9.98
N ASN A 387 29.60 8.51 9.67
CA ASN A 387 30.21 8.20 8.37
C ASN A 387 30.25 6.68 8.14
N ILE A 388 29.99 6.25 6.91
CA ILE A 388 30.05 4.84 6.48
C ILE A 388 31.31 4.67 5.63
N TYR A 389 32.26 3.85 6.10
CA TYR A 389 33.33 3.30 5.28
C TYR A 389 32.91 1.92 4.74
N GLU A 390 33.12 1.76 3.43
CA GLU A 390 33.40 0.55 2.65
C GLU A 390 32.33 -0.53 2.42
N VAL A 391 31.77 -0.51 1.19
CA VAL A 391 31.84 -1.66 0.26
C VAL A 391 32.28 -1.10 -1.10
N ASN A 392 33.37 -1.65 -1.65
CA ASN A 392 33.99 -1.23 -2.90
C ASN A 392 33.05 -1.29 -4.12
N LEU A 393 32.80 -0.13 -4.71
CA LEU A 393 32.48 0.07 -6.14
C LEU A 393 33.48 1.13 -6.64
N PRO A 394 34.04 1.01 -7.87
CA PRO A 394 35.07 1.92 -8.32
C PRO A 394 34.46 3.30 -8.57
N CYS A 395 34.87 4.29 -7.78
CA CYS A 395 34.51 5.69 -7.94
C CYS A 395 35.74 6.55 -7.68
N ASP A 396 36.69 6.54 -8.62
CA ASP A 396 37.68 7.62 -8.72
C ASP A 396 37.06 8.78 -9.50
N ILE A 397 36.38 9.70 -8.81
CA ILE A 397 36.25 11.10 -9.22
C ILE A 397 36.23 11.95 -7.94
N GLU A 398 37.36 12.59 -7.61
CA GLU A 398 37.42 13.66 -6.61
C GLU A 398 36.64 14.89 -7.12
N ILE A 399 35.68 15.38 -6.33
CA ILE A 399 35.04 16.68 -6.56
C ILE A 399 35.58 17.66 -5.51
N SER A 400 36.29 18.68 -5.97
CA SER A 400 36.82 19.78 -5.15
C SER A 400 35.69 20.56 -4.44
N PRO A 401 35.89 21.00 -3.18
CA PRO A 401 34.91 21.79 -2.41
C PRO A 401 34.52 23.16 -3.00
N ASP A 402 35.21 23.63 -4.05
CA ASP A 402 35.08 25.02 -4.53
C ASP A 402 33.87 25.30 -5.43
N ASN A 403 32.99 24.31 -5.68
CA ASN A 403 31.89 24.43 -6.66
C ASN A 403 30.46 24.45 -6.06
N ILE A 404 30.28 24.87 -4.81
CA ILE A 404 28.93 25.07 -4.24
C ILE A 404 28.51 26.54 -4.42
N PRO A 405 27.55 26.88 -5.31
CA PRO A 405 27.02 28.23 -5.37
C PRO A 405 26.13 28.52 -4.15
N PRO A 406 26.12 29.77 -3.63
CA PRO A 406 25.41 30.11 -2.41
C PRO A 406 23.89 30.00 -2.56
N ILE A 407 23.25 29.45 -1.53
CA ILE A 407 21.81 29.32 -1.37
C ILE A 407 21.19 30.73 -1.34
N ARG A 408 20.32 31.04 -2.32
CA ARG A 408 19.49 32.25 -2.29
C ARG A 408 18.29 32.01 -1.37
N GLU A 409 18.22 32.78 -0.29
CA GLU A 409 16.99 32.99 0.48
C GLU A 409 15.93 33.62 -0.43
N ASN A 410 14.78 32.96 -0.59
CA ASN A 410 13.62 33.57 -1.22
C ASN A 410 12.62 34.01 -0.16
N THR A 411 12.48 35.32 -0.11
CA THR A 411 11.57 36.14 0.66
C THR A 411 10.11 35.88 0.29
N ARG A 412 9.24 35.96 1.29
CA ARG A 412 7.79 36.17 1.19
C ARG A 412 7.46 37.18 0.09
N ARG A 413 6.46 36.87 -0.75
CA ARG A 413 5.57 37.88 -1.32
C ARG A 413 4.12 37.44 -1.27
N GLU A 414 3.33 38.34 -0.73
CA GLU A 414 1.88 38.40 -0.72
C GLU A 414 1.33 38.54 -2.14
N ARG A 415 0.33 37.70 -2.49
CA ARG A 415 -1.04 38.07 -2.90
C ARG A 415 -1.78 36.85 -3.44
#